data_AF-A0A2R5GMD8-F1
#
_entry.id   AF-A0A2R5GMD8-F1
#
_cell.length_a   1.000
_cell.length_b   1.000
_cell.length_c   1.000
_cell.angle_alpha   90.00
_cell.angle_beta   90.00
_cell.angle_gamma   90.00
#
_symmetry.space_group_name_H-M   'P 1'
#
loop_
_entity.id
_entity.type
_entity.pdbx_description
1 polymer ?
#
loop_
_entity_poly.entity_id
_entity_poly.type
_entity_poly.pdbx_seq_one_letter_code
_entity_poly.pdbx_strand_id
1 'polypeptide(L)'
;GAEKAAAARTLARASAAGWVVTAAALLVVGLKNKELQALAAYDSSPIDWCEINYEVHPYVAEFWNTVSSVPLALVAIFVRTNDLVPAFFWTDMQTSMAIILGLMVIIGAGSVYFHATLSVFGQIMDEMGIIWIVQYSALFVLPPGKFPNSPRSETL
;
A
#
# COMPACT_ATOMS: atom_id res chain seq x y z
N GLY A 1 -11.26 20.13 -24.60
CA GLY A 1 -11.02 19.80 -26.01
C GLY A 1 -10.05 18.65 -26.12
N ALA A 2 -10.14 17.85 -27.18
CA ALA A 2 -9.34 16.63 -27.39
C ALA A 2 -7.82 16.87 -27.25
N GLU A 3 -7.33 18.04 -27.62
CA GLU A 3 -5.93 18.47 -27.48
C GLU A 3 -5.47 18.60 -26.01
N LYS A 4 -6.31 19.20 -25.14
CA LYS A 4 -6.04 19.25 -23.69
C LYS A 4 -6.01 17.86 -23.06
N ALA A 5 -6.87 16.95 -23.53
CA ALA A 5 -6.91 15.57 -23.05
C ALA A 5 -5.69 14.76 -23.52
N ALA A 6 -5.21 14.99 -24.75
CA ALA A 6 -3.97 14.40 -25.25
C ALA A 6 -2.75 14.90 -24.47
N ALA A 7 -2.65 16.22 -24.23
CA ALA A 7 -1.57 16.82 -23.44
C ALA A 7 -1.55 16.27 -21.99
N ALA A 8 -2.71 16.14 -21.35
CA ALA A 8 -2.81 15.56 -20.01
C ALA A 8 -2.36 14.08 -19.96
N ARG A 9 -2.71 13.28 -20.97
CA ARG A 9 -2.26 11.88 -21.08
C ARG A 9 -0.76 11.77 -21.31
N THR A 10 -0.18 12.64 -22.14
CA THR A 10 1.26 12.69 -22.39
C THR A 10 2.02 13.09 -21.14
N LEU A 11 1.53 14.09 -20.39
CA LEU A 11 2.11 14.53 -19.12
C LEU A 11 2.03 13.43 -18.05
N ALA A 12 0.88 12.74 -17.93
CA ALA A 12 0.71 11.63 -16.99
C ALA A 12 1.62 10.44 -17.31
N ARG A 13 1.85 10.14 -18.60
CA ARG A 13 2.80 9.10 -19.02
C ARG A 13 4.25 9.51 -18.72
N ALA A 14 4.61 10.77 -18.95
CA ALA A 14 5.93 11.28 -18.65
C ALA A 14 6.21 11.28 -17.14
N SER A 15 5.23 11.65 -16.30
CA SER A 15 5.37 11.56 -14.84
C SER A 15 5.48 10.12 -14.36
N ALA A 16 4.67 9.20 -14.89
CA ALA A 16 4.76 7.78 -14.57
C ALA A 16 6.13 7.19 -14.95
N ALA A 17 6.66 7.53 -16.13
CA ALA A 17 8.00 7.11 -16.53
C ALA A 17 9.10 7.65 -15.58
N GLY A 18 8.98 8.91 -15.14
CA GLY A 18 9.88 9.50 -14.15
C GLY A 18 9.86 8.78 -12.79
N TRP A 19 8.67 8.41 -12.31
CA TRP A 19 8.52 7.62 -11.08
C TRP A 19 9.09 6.20 -11.23
N VAL A 20 8.93 5.56 -12.39
CA VAL A 20 9.52 4.24 -12.67
C VAL A 20 11.04 4.29 -12.65
N VAL A 21 11.65 5.29 -13.30
CA VAL A 21 13.11 5.45 -13.30
C VAL A 21 13.63 5.70 -11.88
N THR A 22 12.95 6.56 -11.11
CA THR A 22 13.31 6.84 -9.72
C THR A 22 13.20 5.58 -8.85
N ALA A 23 12.10 4.82 -8.96
CA ALA A 23 11.90 3.58 -8.21
C ALA A 23 12.95 2.52 -8.59
N ALA A 24 13.26 2.37 -9.88
CA ALA A 24 14.31 1.46 -10.34
C ALA A 24 15.69 1.87 -9.82
N ALA A 25 16.01 3.17 -9.80
CA ALA A 25 17.27 3.66 -9.25
C ALA A 25 17.38 3.40 -7.74
N LEU A 26 16.31 3.67 -6.97
CA LEU A 26 16.24 3.37 -5.54
C LEU A 26 16.37 1.87 -5.26
N LEU A 27 15.74 1.03 -6.09
CA LEU A 27 15.88 -0.42 -6.00
C LEU A 27 17.34 -0.86 -6.23
N VAL A 28 17.99 -0.35 -7.29
CA VAL A 28 19.40 -0.66 -7.57
C VAL A 28 20.32 -0.22 -6.44
N VAL A 29 20.07 0.96 -5.86
CA VAL A 29 20.82 1.44 -4.68
C VAL A 29 20.59 0.52 -3.49
N GLY A 30 19.34 0.16 -3.21
CA GLY A 30 18.97 -0.79 -2.16
C GLY A 30 19.67 -2.14 -2.31
N LEU A 31 19.64 -2.72 -3.51
CA LEU A 31 20.26 -4.00 -3.82
C LEU A 31 21.80 -3.98 -3.76
N LYS A 32 22.44 -2.81 -3.83
CA LYS A 32 23.91 -2.68 -3.70
C LYS A 32 24.36 -2.33 -2.29
N ASN A 33 23.44 -1.91 -1.42
CA ASN A 33 23.76 -1.49 -0.08
C ASN A 33 23.50 -2.65 0.91
N LYS A 34 24.57 -3.15 1.52
CA LYS A 34 24.52 -4.28 2.46
C LYS A 34 23.67 -3.97 3.70
N GLU A 35 23.67 -2.73 4.18
CA GLU A 35 22.84 -2.31 5.32
C GLU A 35 21.35 -2.39 4.95
N LEU A 36 20.98 -1.97 3.74
CA LEU A 36 19.61 -2.06 3.27
C LEU A 36 19.19 -3.51 3.00
N GLN A 37 20.11 -4.36 2.54
CA GLN A 37 19.86 -5.80 2.43
C GLN A 37 19.67 -6.46 3.79
N ALA A 38 20.40 -6.01 4.82
CA ALA A 38 20.25 -6.52 6.18
C ALA A 38 18.85 -6.27 6.75
N LEU A 39 18.17 -5.18 6.36
CA LEU A 39 16.77 -4.94 6.75
C LEU A 39 15.82 -6.01 6.20
N ALA A 40 16.13 -6.62 5.05
CA ALA A 40 15.31 -7.66 4.44
C ALA A 40 15.73 -9.08 4.88
N ALA A 41 16.74 -9.21 5.74
CA ALA A 41 17.17 -10.51 6.25
C ALA A 41 16.08 -11.13 7.13
N TYR A 42 16.01 -12.46 7.09
CA TYR A 42 15.12 -13.23 7.96
C TYR A 42 15.46 -13.00 9.43
N ASP A 43 14.44 -12.99 10.28
CA ASP A 43 14.52 -12.82 11.74
C ASP A 43 15.25 -11.54 12.17
N SER A 44 15.31 -10.53 11.29
CA SER A 44 15.96 -9.24 11.60
C SER A 44 15.07 -8.30 12.40
N SER A 45 13.75 -8.50 12.38
CA SER A 45 12.81 -7.69 13.14
C SER A 45 13.00 -7.92 14.64
N PRO A 46 12.95 -6.85 15.46
CA PRO A 46 12.94 -6.99 16.91
C PRO A 46 11.56 -7.41 17.46
N ILE A 47 10.53 -7.47 16.61
CA ILE A 47 9.16 -7.81 17.00
C ILE A 47 8.86 -9.23 16.56
N ASP A 48 8.35 -10.02 17.49
CA ASP A 48 7.91 -11.39 17.31
C ASP A 48 6.51 -11.51 17.93
N TRP A 49 5.61 -12.26 17.31
CA TRP A 49 4.24 -12.42 17.80
C TRP A 49 4.11 -13.75 18.55
N CYS A 50 2.87 -14.18 18.80
CA CYS A 50 2.61 -15.35 19.63
C CYS A 50 2.70 -16.68 18.87
N GLU A 51 2.80 -16.66 17.54
CA GLU A 51 2.91 -17.88 16.74
C GLU A 51 4.33 -18.45 16.84
N ILE A 52 4.48 -19.77 16.91
CA ILE A 52 5.79 -20.40 17.03
C ILE A 52 6.49 -20.38 15.68
N ASN A 53 7.70 -19.79 15.66
CA ASN A 53 8.49 -19.64 14.45
C ASN A 53 8.90 -20.98 13.83
N TYR A 54 8.67 -21.10 12.52
CA TYR A 54 9.01 -22.24 11.67
C TYR A 54 8.36 -23.58 12.09
N GLU A 55 7.25 -23.53 12.83
CA GLU A 55 6.56 -24.75 13.32
C GLU A 55 5.95 -25.57 12.17
N VAL A 56 5.30 -24.89 11.21
CA VAL A 56 4.61 -25.57 10.09
C VAL A 56 5.51 -25.75 8.87
N HIS A 57 6.38 -24.78 8.56
CA HIS A 57 7.23 -24.81 7.37
C HIS A 57 8.60 -24.12 7.62
N PRO A 58 9.74 -24.72 7.20
CA PRO A 58 11.08 -24.23 7.54
C PRO A 58 11.48 -22.91 6.86
N TYR A 59 10.69 -22.42 5.91
CA TYR A 59 10.96 -21.17 5.19
C TYR A 59 9.95 -20.04 5.48
N VAL A 60 8.97 -20.29 6.36
CA VAL A 60 7.93 -19.33 6.73
C VAL A 60 7.94 -19.25 8.26
N ALA A 61 8.33 -18.10 8.81
CA ALA A 61 8.45 -17.92 10.26
C ALA A 61 7.09 -18.16 10.94
N GLU A 62 6.08 -17.35 10.67
CA GLU A 62 4.74 -17.49 11.25
C GLU A 62 3.73 -17.91 10.16
N PHE A 63 3.49 -19.21 10.03
CA PHE A 63 2.72 -19.77 8.90
C PHE A 63 1.26 -19.31 8.88
N TRP A 64 0.57 -19.36 10.00
CA TRP A 64 -0.84 -19.01 10.10
C TRP A 64 -1.04 -17.50 9.97
N ASN A 65 -0.16 -16.67 10.56
CA ASN A 65 -0.16 -15.22 10.37
C ASN A 65 0.12 -14.84 8.91
N THR A 66 1.04 -15.55 8.24
CA THR A 66 1.32 -15.36 6.81
C THR A 66 0.10 -15.69 5.95
N VAL A 67 -0.48 -16.89 6.10
CA VAL A 67 -1.60 -17.35 5.26
C VAL A 67 -2.86 -16.52 5.51
N SER A 68 -3.14 -16.15 6.76
CA SER A 68 -4.31 -15.34 7.11
C SER A 68 -4.21 -13.89 6.61
N SER A 69 -3.01 -13.41 6.29
CA SER A 69 -2.78 -12.08 5.70
C SER A 69 -3.04 -12.01 4.19
N VAL A 70 -2.92 -13.12 3.46
CA VAL A 70 -3.10 -13.18 1.99
C VAL A 70 -4.46 -12.64 1.52
N PRO A 71 -5.61 -12.98 2.15
CA PRO A 71 -6.92 -12.46 1.74
C PRO A 71 -7.01 -10.93 1.72
N LEU A 72 -6.26 -10.21 2.56
CA LEU A 72 -6.32 -8.75 2.61
C LEU A 72 -5.96 -8.11 1.25
N ALA A 73 -4.86 -8.57 0.65
CA ALA A 73 -4.44 -8.10 -0.67
C ALA A 73 -5.36 -8.62 -1.78
N LEU A 74 -5.77 -9.90 -1.72
CA LEU A 74 -6.60 -10.51 -2.75
C LEU A 74 -7.99 -9.88 -2.84
N VAL A 75 -8.63 -9.59 -1.70
CA VAL A 75 -9.95 -8.93 -1.67
C VAL A 75 -9.85 -7.53 -2.27
N ALA A 76 -8.80 -6.76 -1.94
CA ALA A 76 -8.61 -5.43 -2.50
C ALA A 76 -8.44 -5.45 -4.03
N ILE A 77 -7.64 -6.40 -4.55
CA ILE A 77 -7.48 -6.61 -6.00
C ILE A 77 -8.82 -7.04 -6.63
N PHE A 78 -9.52 -7.99 -6.02
CA PHE A 78 -10.79 -8.50 -6.52
C PHE A 78 -11.85 -7.40 -6.62
N VAL A 79 -12.02 -6.59 -5.56
CA VAL A 79 -12.93 -5.44 -5.55
C VAL A 79 -12.56 -4.43 -6.63
N ARG A 80 -11.27 -4.15 -6.82
CA ARG A 80 -10.80 -3.19 -7.83
C ARG A 80 -10.98 -3.68 -9.26
N THR A 81 -10.76 -4.97 -9.52
CA THR A 81 -10.78 -5.54 -10.87
C THR A 81 -12.19 -5.90 -11.35
N ASN A 82 -13.12 -6.11 -10.43
CA ASN A 82 -14.53 -6.42 -10.72
C ASN A 82 -15.46 -5.23 -10.48
N ASP A 83 -14.91 -4.02 -10.28
CA ASP A 83 -15.65 -2.78 -10.04
C ASP A 83 -16.75 -2.90 -8.96
N LEU A 84 -16.46 -3.65 -7.89
CA LEU A 84 -17.43 -3.96 -6.83
C LEU A 84 -17.63 -2.83 -5.82
N VAL A 85 -16.98 -1.70 -6.02
CA VAL A 85 -17.23 -0.50 -5.23
C VAL A 85 -18.67 -0.05 -5.51
N PRO A 86 -19.54 0.17 -4.52
CA PRO A 86 -20.93 0.60 -4.78
C PRO A 86 -21.01 1.94 -5.53
N ALA A 87 -21.95 2.07 -6.47
CA ALA A 87 -22.14 3.24 -7.36
C ALA A 87 -22.13 4.61 -6.64
N PHE A 88 -22.59 4.67 -5.39
CA PHE A 88 -22.58 5.90 -4.57
C PHE A 88 -21.18 6.44 -4.26
N PHE A 89 -20.14 5.60 -4.26
CA PHE A 89 -18.74 6.03 -4.09
C PHE A 89 -18.08 6.51 -5.40
N TRP A 90 -18.73 6.32 -6.55
CA TRP A 90 -18.09 6.56 -7.85
C TRP A 90 -18.15 8.00 -8.35
N THR A 91 -19.04 8.86 -7.86
CA THR A 91 -19.14 10.22 -8.39
C THR A 91 -18.00 11.11 -7.88
N ASP A 92 -17.68 11.04 -6.59
CA ASP A 92 -16.73 11.97 -5.96
C ASP A 92 -15.56 11.29 -5.22
N MET A 93 -15.61 9.97 -5.04
CA MET A 93 -14.61 9.22 -4.26
C MET A 93 -13.87 8.14 -5.05
N GLN A 94 -14.05 8.06 -6.37
CA GLN A 94 -13.44 7.02 -7.21
C GLN A 94 -11.91 6.97 -7.05
N THR A 95 -11.25 8.13 -7.08
CA THR A 95 -9.79 8.23 -6.89
C THR A 95 -9.38 7.81 -5.48
N SER A 96 -10.15 8.24 -4.47
CA SER A 96 -9.87 7.90 -3.07
C SER A 96 -10.02 6.41 -2.80
N MET A 97 -11.06 5.77 -3.36
CA MET A 97 -11.26 4.34 -3.27
C MET A 97 -10.15 3.56 -3.99
N ALA A 98 -9.71 4.03 -5.15
CA ALA A 98 -8.58 3.42 -5.86
C ALA A 98 -7.29 3.46 -5.01
N ILE A 99 -7.03 4.58 -4.33
CA ILE A 99 -5.87 4.74 -3.45
C ILE A 99 -6.00 3.84 -2.22
N ILE A 100 -7.16 3.81 -1.56
CA ILE A 100 -7.43 2.94 -0.41
C ILE A 100 -7.21 1.47 -0.75
N LEU A 101 -7.77 0.99 -1.87
CA LEU A 101 -7.61 -0.38 -2.32
C LEU A 101 -6.14 -0.69 -2.65
N GLY A 102 -5.42 0.27 -3.27
CA GLY A 102 -3.98 0.14 -3.50
C GLY A 102 -3.17 0.03 -2.19
N LEU A 103 -3.51 0.84 -1.18
CA LEU A 103 -2.88 0.78 0.14
C LEU A 103 -3.21 -0.53 0.87
N MET A 104 -4.43 -1.07 0.74
CA MET A 104 -4.78 -2.39 1.28
C MET A 104 -3.94 -3.51 0.66
N VAL A 105 -3.62 -3.43 -0.63
CA VAL A 105 -2.70 -4.39 -1.28
C VAL A 105 -1.31 -4.27 -0.70
N ILE A 106 -0.81 -3.05 -0.47
CA ILE A 106 0.50 -2.82 0.15
C ILE A 106 0.54 -3.39 1.57
N ILE A 107 -0.48 -3.14 2.38
CA ILE A 107 -0.59 -3.69 3.74
C ILE A 107 -0.59 -5.21 3.67
N GLY A 108 -1.53 -5.83 2.94
CA GLY A 108 -1.61 -7.29 2.87
C GLY A 108 -0.34 -7.97 2.35
N ALA A 109 0.31 -7.40 1.33
CA ALA A 109 1.59 -7.91 0.85
C ALA A 109 2.72 -7.70 1.87
N GLY A 110 2.71 -6.56 2.57
CA GLY A 110 3.60 -6.24 3.68
C GLY A 110 3.47 -7.22 4.84
N SER A 111 2.25 -7.47 5.32
CA SER A 111 1.96 -8.41 6.41
C SER A 111 2.35 -9.85 6.02
N VAL A 112 2.05 -10.27 4.78
CA VAL A 112 2.50 -11.59 4.27
C VAL A 112 4.02 -11.68 4.29
N TYR A 113 4.73 -10.67 3.79
CA TYR A 113 6.19 -10.68 3.76
C TYR A 113 6.79 -10.61 5.17
N PHE A 114 6.21 -9.79 6.05
CA PHE A 114 6.62 -9.67 7.44
C PHE A 114 6.49 -10.99 8.17
N HIS A 115 5.30 -11.59 8.23
CA HIS A 115 5.08 -12.85 8.95
C HIS A 115 5.82 -14.03 8.32
N ALA A 116 6.09 -14.00 7.01
CA ALA A 116 6.89 -15.05 6.37
C ALA A 116 8.37 -14.99 6.74
N THR A 117 8.90 -13.79 7.05
CA THR A 117 10.35 -13.56 7.18
C THR A 117 10.79 -13.02 8.53
N LEU A 118 9.89 -12.46 9.34
CA LEU A 118 10.17 -11.61 10.49
C LEU A 118 11.29 -10.60 10.20
N SER A 119 11.25 -9.95 9.04
CA SER A 119 12.25 -8.96 8.62
C SER A 119 11.84 -7.54 8.97
N VAL A 120 12.82 -6.67 9.26
CA VAL A 120 12.58 -5.22 9.49
C VAL A 120 11.94 -4.57 8.26
N PHE A 121 12.35 -4.96 7.05
CA PHE A 121 11.76 -4.45 5.83
C PHE A 121 10.28 -4.80 5.72
N GLY A 122 9.90 -6.05 6.03
CA GLY A 122 8.50 -6.46 6.08
C GLY A 122 7.72 -5.68 7.12
N GLN A 123 8.28 -5.52 8.31
CA GLN A 123 7.67 -4.74 9.40
C GLN A 123 7.38 -3.30 8.96
N ILE A 124 8.36 -2.62 8.35
CA ILE A 124 8.18 -1.26 7.84
C ILE A 124 7.07 -1.22 6.79
N MET A 125 7.04 -2.16 5.86
CA MET A 125 6.00 -2.20 4.82
C MET A 125 4.59 -2.39 5.39
N ASP A 126 4.44 -3.27 6.37
CA ASP A 126 3.17 -3.53 7.05
C ASP A 126 2.69 -2.31 7.85
N GLU A 127 3.50 -1.86 8.81
CA GLU A 127 3.15 -0.74 9.71
C GLU A 127 2.99 0.58 8.95
N MET A 128 3.89 0.88 8.01
CA MET A 128 3.81 2.12 7.22
C MET A 128 2.58 2.13 6.30
N GLY A 129 2.22 0.97 5.73
CA GLY A 129 1.00 0.83 4.94
C GLY A 129 -0.25 1.20 5.76
N ILE A 130 -0.32 0.73 7.02
CA ILE A 130 -1.41 1.04 7.95
C ILE A 130 -1.44 2.55 8.27
N ILE A 131 -0.29 3.16 8.52
CA ILE A 131 -0.21 4.60 8.78
C ILE A 131 -0.71 5.40 7.56
N TRP A 132 -0.30 5.03 6.36
CA TRP A 132 -0.71 5.72 5.13
C TRP A 132 -2.20 5.59 4.86
N ILE A 133 -2.81 4.42 5.05
CA ILE A 133 -4.25 4.25 4.83
C ILE A 133 -5.07 5.03 5.85
N VAL A 134 -4.65 5.07 7.12
CA VAL A 134 -5.31 5.85 8.17
C VAL A 134 -5.19 7.34 7.88
N GLN A 135 -3.97 7.81 7.58
CA GLN A 135 -3.72 9.23 7.28
C GLN A 135 -4.48 9.70 6.04
N TYR A 136 -4.49 8.89 4.98
CA TYR A 136 -5.22 9.19 3.75
C TYR A 136 -6.73 9.24 4.01
N SER A 137 -7.26 8.26 4.74
CA SER A 137 -8.69 8.21 5.08
C SER A 137 -9.11 9.42 5.93
N ALA A 138 -8.30 9.80 6.91
CA ALA A 138 -8.57 10.95 7.77
C ALA A 138 -8.60 12.29 7.01
N LEU A 139 -7.72 12.47 6.01
CA LEU A 139 -7.62 13.72 5.26
C LEU A 139 -8.60 13.83 4.09
N PHE A 140 -8.89 12.72 3.41
CA PHE A 140 -9.55 12.74 2.11
C PHE A 140 -10.91 12.04 2.08
N VAL A 141 -11.17 11.12 3.01
CA VAL A 141 -12.36 10.25 3.01
C VAL A 141 -13.36 10.63 4.08
N LEU A 142 -12.90 10.87 5.30
CA LEU A 142 -13.78 11.35 6.37
C LEU A 142 -14.28 12.76 6.02
N PRO A 143 -15.57 13.05 6.20
CA PRO A 143 -16.06 14.40 5.98
C PRO A 143 -15.32 15.33 6.95
N PRO A 144 -14.72 16.44 6.46
CA PRO A 144 -14.21 17.47 7.36
C PRO A 144 -15.41 17.92 8.18
N GLY A 145 -15.49 17.48 9.43
CA GLY A 145 -16.55 17.88 10.34
C GLY A 145 -16.45 19.39 10.51
N LYS A 146 -17.24 20.14 9.73
CA LYS A 146 -17.46 21.58 9.90
C LYS A 146 -16.17 22.39 10.15
N PHE A 147 -15.08 22.14 9.42
CA PHE A 147 -13.95 23.06 9.43
C PHE A 147 -14.37 24.31 8.66
N PRO A 148 -14.51 25.50 9.29
CA PRO A 148 -15.15 26.66 8.65
C PRO A 148 -14.40 27.24 7.44
N ASN A 149 -13.29 26.65 7.00
CA ASN A 149 -12.45 27.12 5.90
C ASN A 149 -11.86 25.96 5.06
N SER A 150 -12.51 24.80 4.98
CA SER A 150 -12.00 23.73 4.11
C SER A 150 -12.28 24.09 2.64
N PRO A 151 -11.34 23.91 1.70
CA PRO A 151 -11.60 24.15 0.28
C PRO A 151 -12.80 23.35 -0.29
N ARG A 152 -13.21 22.27 0.40
CA ARG A 152 -14.35 21.43 0.06
C ARG A 152 -15.70 22.02 0.48
N SER A 153 -15.74 22.94 1.44
CA SER A 153 -17.00 23.58 1.87
C SER A 153 -17.51 24.64 0.90
N GLU A 154 -16.69 25.08 -0.06
CA GLU A 154 -17.09 26.05 -1.09
C GLU A 154 -17.62 25.37 -2.38
N THR A 155 -17.53 24.04 -2.47
CA THR A 155 -17.92 23.27 -3.67
C THR A 155 -19.24 22.48 -3.51
N LEU A 156 -19.93 22.63 -2.37
CA LEU A 156 -21.29 22.11 -2.13
C LEU A 156 -22.27 23.28 -2.10
#